data_AF-A0A914UNB2-F1
#
_entry.id   AF-A0A914UNB2-F1
#
_cell.length_a   1.000
_cell.length_b   1.000
_cell.length_c   1.000
_cell.angle_alpha   90.00
_cell.angle_beta   90.00
_cell.angle_gamma   90.00
#
_symmetry.space_group_name_H-M   'P 1'
#
loop_
_entity.id
_entity.type
_entity.pdbx_description
1 polymer ?
#
loop_
_entity_poly.entity_id
_entity_poly.type
_entity_poly.pdbx_seq_one_letter_code
_entity_poly.pdbx_strand_id
1 'polypeptide(L)'
;MGRRRVLRKGSFRRSPRGALDRNLLQIKMQKVILCFLLLTVLSIAVPSVSAGCHNVGPDRVKFDIACSRGQSLGCNAGGQGQNCRFCGKPGLPRC
;
A
#
# COMPACT_ATOMS: atom_id res chain seq x y z
N MET A 1 60.30 -51.09 -36.33
CA MET A 1 59.30 -51.94 -35.64
C MET A 1 58.63 -51.09 -34.56
N GLY A 2 57.44 -50.53 -34.76
CA GLY A 2 56.16 -51.07 -34.28
C GLY A 2 56.05 -50.91 -32.74
N ARG A 3 55.14 -50.12 -32.16
CA ARG A 3 53.68 -50.31 -32.20
C ARG A 3 52.95 -49.02 -31.77
N ARG A 4 51.92 -48.67 -32.55
CA ARG A 4 50.92 -47.62 -32.27
C ARG A 4 50.12 -47.99 -31.02
N ARG A 5 50.00 -47.08 -30.05
CA ARG A 5 48.98 -47.18 -28.98
C ARG A 5 47.72 -46.47 -29.45
N VAL A 6 46.67 -47.26 -29.67
CA VAL A 6 45.31 -46.78 -29.92
C VAL A 6 44.79 -46.15 -28.63
N LEU A 7 44.75 -44.82 -28.54
CA LEU A 7 44.00 -44.15 -27.47
C LEU A 7 42.51 -44.22 -27.82
N ARG A 8 41.77 -44.93 -26.97
CA ARG A 8 40.32 -45.10 -27.03
C ARG A 8 39.62 -43.74 -26.95
N LYS A 9 38.66 -43.54 -27.84
CA LYS A 9 37.68 -42.44 -27.79
C LYS A 9 37.02 -42.40 -26.41
N GLY A 10 37.41 -41.42 -25.59
CA GLY A 10 36.66 -41.02 -24.41
C GLY A 10 35.38 -40.34 -24.87
N SER A 11 34.25 -41.03 -24.69
CA SER A 11 32.92 -40.47 -24.91
C SER A 11 32.67 -39.42 -23.83
N PHE A 12 32.82 -38.14 -24.17
CA PHE A 12 32.34 -37.03 -23.36
C PHE A 12 30.81 -37.10 -23.35
N ARG A 13 30.25 -37.88 -22.42
CA ARG A 13 28.80 -37.92 -22.19
C ARG A 13 28.38 -36.53 -21.71
N ARG A 14 27.47 -35.93 -22.47
CA ARG A 14 26.78 -34.68 -22.15
C ARG A 14 26.31 -34.72 -20.70
N SER A 15 26.66 -33.68 -19.96
CA SER A 15 26.01 -33.33 -18.69
C SER A 15 24.50 -33.27 -18.93
N PRO A 16 23.67 -34.04 -18.20
CA PRO A 16 22.24 -33.82 -18.22
C PRO A 16 22.01 -32.46 -17.57
N ARG A 17 21.66 -31.47 -18.39
CA ARG A 17 21.05 -30.23 -17.91
C ARG A 17 19.91 -30.68 -17.01
N GLY A 18 20.08 -30.46 -15.69
CA GLY A 18 19.03 -30.68 -14.72
C GLY A 18 17.79 -29.99 -15.26
N ALA A 19 16.74 -30.78 -15.50
CA ALA A 19 15.43 -30.27 -15.85
C ALA A 19 15.01 -29.38 -14.67
N LEU A 20 15.17 -28.07 -14.85
CA LEU A 20 14.63 -27.07 -13.93
C LEU A 20 13.11 -27.26 -13.97
N ASP A 21 12.58 -27.87 -12.91
CA ASP A 21 11.17 -28.24 -12.80
C ASP A 21 10.31 -26.98 -12.89
N ARG A 22 9.72 -26.76 -14.07
CA ARG A 22 8.83 -25.62 -14.34
C ARG A 22 7.65 -25.59 -13.37
N ASN A 23 7.25 -26.73 -12.79
CA ASN A 23 6.14 -26.81 -11.84
C ASN A 23 6.52 -26.22 -10.47
N LEU A 24 7.78 -26.38 -10.01
CA LEU A 24 8.23 -25.81 -8.74
C LEU A 24 8.35 -24.28 -8.79
N LEU A 25 8.71 -23.73 -9.96
CA LEU A 25 8.71 -22.28 -10.19
C LEU A 25 7.28 -21.74 -10.27
N GLN A 26 6.34 -22.45 -10.93
CA GLN A 26 4.92 -22.07 -10.99
C GLN A 26 4.25 -22.06 -9.61
N ILE A 27 4.51 -23.05 -8.74
CA ILE A 27 3.95 -23.12 -7.37
C ILE A 27 4.47 -21.98 -6.49
N LYS A 28 5.74 -21.56 -6.65
CA LYS A 28 6.30 -20.39 -5.95
C LYS A 28 5.67 -19.09 -6.44
N MET A 29 5.48 -18.95 -7.75
CA MET A 29 4.85 -17.75 -8.35
C MET A 29 3.37 -17.62 -7.96
N GLN A 30 2.66 -18.75 -7.84
CA GLN A 30 1.24 -18.76 -7.48
C GLN A 30 0.98 -18.34 -6.02
N LYS A 31 1.88 -18.68 -5.09
CA LYS A 31 1.83 -18.18 -3.71
C LYS A 31 2.15 -16.68 -3.62
N VAL A 32 3.08 -16.19 -4.43
CA VAL A 32 3.44 -14.77 -4.49
C VAL A 32 2.31 -13.93 -5.08
N ILE A 33 1.67 -14.40 -6.16
CA ILE A 33 0.49 -13.75 -6.77
C ILE A 33 -0.67 -13.72 -5.78
N LEU A 34 -0.94 -14.81 -5.07
CA LEU A 34 -2.00 -14.86 -4.06
C LEU A 34 -1.75 -13.88 -2.91
N CYS A 35 -0.51 -13.79 -2.40
CA CYS A 35 -0.14 -12.80 -1.38
C CYS A 35 -0.30 -11.36 -1.89
N PHE A 36 0.14 -11.05 -3.11
CA PHE A 36 -0.03 -9.71 -3.68
C PHE A 36 -1.51 -9.35 -3.85
N LEU A 37 -2.35 -10.27 -4.34
CA LEU A 37 -3.79 -10.06 -4.42
C LEU A 37 -4.42 -9.85 -3.04
N LEU A 38 -4.07 -10.65 -2.03
CA LEU A 38 -4.54 -10.46 -0.65
C LEU A 38 -4.10 -9.12 -0.04
N LEU A 39 -2.85 -8.71 -0.26
CA LEU A 39 -2.29 -7.45 0.24
C LEU A 39 -2.93 -6.23 -0.43
N THR A 40 -3.17 -6.31 -1.75
CA THR A 40 -3.85 -5.24 -2.50
C THR A 40 -5.31 -5.09 -2.05
N VAL A 41 -6.05 -6.19 -1.85
CA VAL A 41 -7.44 -6.15 -1.37
C VAL A 41 -7.54 -5.57 0.05
N LEU A 42 -6.58 -5.88 0.94
CA LEU A 42 -6.56 -5.34 2.31
C LEU A 42 -6.31 -3.81 2.34
N SER A 43 -5.59 -3.28 1.34
CA SER A 43 -5.21 -1.86 1.29
C SER A 43 -6.32 -0.93 0.77
N ILE A 44 -7.38 -1.47 0.13
CA ILE A 44 -8.47 -0.67 -0.45
C ILE A 44 -9.40 -0.08 0.64
N ALA A 45 -9.27 -0.51 1.91
CA ALA A 45 -10.15 -0.12 3.00
C ALA A 45 -9.66 1.10 3.83
N VAL A 46 -8.80 1.98 3.30
CA VAL A 46 -8.57 3.29 3.93
C VAL A 46 -9.67 4.24 3.43
N PRO A 47 -10.71 4.56 4.22
CA PRO A 47 -11.52 5.73 3.92
C PRO A 47 -10.55 6.91 3.89
N SER A 48 -10.55 7.67 2.80
CA SER A 48 -9.80 8.89 2.71
C SER A 48 -10.21 9.76 3.89
N VAL A 49 -9.34 9.92 4.89
CA VAL A 49 -9.55 10.94 5.91
C VAL A 49 -9.55 12.24 5.13
N SER A 50 -10.74 12.82 4.95
CA SER A 50 -10.89 14.12 4.33
C SER A 50 -10.07 15.09 5.16
N ALA A 51 -8.86 15.41 4.71
CA ALA A 51 -7.95 16.35 5.37
C ALA A 51 -8.40 17.80 5.09
N GLY A 52 -9.68 18.08 5.31
CA GLY A 52 -10.30 19.35 5.00
C GLY A 52 -11.59 19.53 5.79
N CYS A 53 -11.87 20.78 6.14
CA CYS A 53 -13.09 21.16 6.83
C CYS A 53 -14.26 21.25 5.85
N HIS A 54 -15.28 20.43 6.05
CA HIS A 54 -16.55 20.44 5.32
C HIS A 54 -17.72 20.78 6.25
N ASN A 55 -18.86 21.19 5.70
CA ASN A 55 -20.05 21.44 6.51
C ASN A 55 -20.60 20.13 7.09
N VAL A 56 -21.16 20.19 8.31
CA VAL A 56 -21.76 19.02 8.99
C VAL A 56 -23.26 19.27 9.11
N GLY A 57 -24.04 18.62 8.24
CA GLY A 57 -25.47 18.89 8.15
C GLY A 57 -25.75 20.35 7.78
N PRO A 58 -26.64 21.07 8.50
CA PRO A 58 -26.90 22.50 8.26
C PRO A 58 -25.78 23.42 8.77
N ASP A 59 -24.78 22.89 9.46
CA ASP A 59 -23.81 23.68 10.19
C ASP A 59 -22.58 23.98 9.34
N ARG A 60 -22.25 25.27 9.24
CA ARG A 60 -21.09 25.74 8.49
C ARG A 60 -19.82 25.52 9.28
N VAL A 61 -18.77 25.03 8.61
CA VAL A 61 -17.47 24.80 9.21
C VAL A 61 -16.40 25.54 8.42
N LYS A 62 -15.45 26.17 9.12
CA LYS A 62 -14.30 26.86 8.53
C LYS A 62 -13.02 26.43 9.23
N PHE A 63 -11.93 26.38 8.48
CA PHE A 63 -10.60 26.18 9.04
C PHE A 63 -10.15 27.42 9.80
N ASP A 64 -9.66 27.24 11.03
CA ASP A 64 -9.06 28.29 11.84
C ASP A 64 -7.86 27.76 12.65
N ILE A 65 -6.71 28.41 12.47
CA ILE A 65 -5.48 28.11 13.21
C ILE A 65 -5.57 28.42 14.71
N ALA A 66 -6.51 29.28 15.14
CA ALA A 66 -6.75 29.57 16.55
C ALA A 66 -7.23 28.31 17.30
N CYS A 67 -7.87 27.38 16.59
CA CYS A 67 -8.31 26.12 17.16
C CYS A 67 -7.18 25.14 17.46
N SER A 68 -6.00 25.30 16.85
CA SER A 68 -4.80 24.52 17.22
C SER A 68 -4.41 24.68 18.69
N ARG A 69 -4.75 25.82 19.30
CA ARG A 69 -4.48 26.11 20.72
C ARG A 69 -5.71 25.87 21.63
N GLY A 70 -6.82 25.38 21.07
CA GLY A 70 -8.08 25.19 21.80
C GLY A 70 -8.75 26.50 22.24
N GLN A 71 -8.38 27.64 21.64
CA GLN A 71 -8.76 28.97 22.12
C GLN A 71 -10.07 29.50 21.51
N SER A 72 -10.84 28.68 20.79
CA SER A 72 -12.05 29.13 20.11
C SER A 72 -13.25 28.21 20.37
N LEU A 73 -14.44 28.79 20.40
CA LEU A 73 -15.68 28.03 20.48
C LEU A 73 -15.94 27.32 19.14
N GLY A 74 -16.38 26.06 19.23
CA GLY A 74 -16.76 25.26 18.07
C GLY A 74 -15.61 24.54 17.36
N CYS A 75 -14.38 24.54 17.91
CA CYS A 75 -13.26 23.74 17.39
C CYS A 75 -13.55 22.23 17.42
N ASN A 76 -12.81 21.46 16.61
CA ASN A 76 -13.05 20.04 16.38
C ASN A 76 -14.48 19.76 15.88
N ALA A 77 -14.95 20.60 14.96
CA ALA A 77 -16.32 20.58 14.46
C ALA A 77 -16.66 19.22 13.85
N GLY A 78 -17.55 18.47 14.52
CA GLY A 78 -18.02 17.16 14.06
C GLY A 78 -16.91 16.12 13.89
N GLY A 79 -15.78 16.25 14.60
CA GLY A 79 -14.66 15.29 14.51
C GLY A 79 -13.78 15.44 13.28
N GLN A 80 -13.87 16.56 12.54
CA GLN A 80 -13.09 16.79 11.32
C GLN A 80 -11.64 17.20 11.55
N GLY A 81 -11.25 17.41 12.81
CA GLY A 81 -9.88 17.72 13.18
C GLY A 81 -9.76 19.01 13.98
N GLN A 82 -8.64 19.13 14.68
CA GLN A 82 -8.41 20.18 15.68
C GLN A 82 -8.54 21.60 15.14
N ASN A 83 -8.36 21.81 13.83
CA ASN A 83 -8.34 23.13 13.22
C ASN A 83 -9.64 23.48 12.49
N CYS A 84 -10.63 22.61 12.50
CA CYS A 84 -11.94 22.89 11.92
C CYS A 84 -12.89 23.40 13.01
N ARG A 85 -13.54 24.55 12.78
CA ARG A 85 -14.53 25.10 13.70
C ARG A 85 -15.87 25.39 13.06
N PHE A 86 -16.93 25.27 13.84
CA PHE A 86 -18.26 25.75 13.44
C PHE A 86 -18.28 27.29 13.36
N CYS A 87 -19.05 27.85 12.41
CA CYS A 87 -19.20 29.29 12.22
C CYS A 87 -20.60 29.68 11.73
N GLY A 88 -20.96 30.95 11.85
CA GLY A 88 -22.20 31.50 11.27
C GLY A 88 -23.49 31.19 12.05
N LYS A 89 -23.37 30.68 13.28
CA LYS A 89 -24.47 30.48 14.22
C LYS A 89 -24.44 31.54 15.34
N PRO A 90 -25.58 31.80 16.01
CA PRO A 90 -25.61 32.63 17.21
C PRO A 90 -24.64 32.09 18.27
N GLY A 91 -23.77 32.94 18.81
CA GLY A 91 -22.75 32.55 19.80
C GLY A 91 -21.48 31.91 19.20
N LEU A 92 -21.43 31.72 17.88
CA LEU A 92 -20.24 31.29 17.17
C LEU A 92 -19.64 32.43 16.35
N PRO A 93 -18.33 32.37 16.06
CA PRO A 93 -17.69 33.37 15.24
C PRO A 93 -18.21 33.35 13.80
N ARG A 94 -18.02 34.46 13.09
CA ARG A 94 -18.43 34.57 11.69
C ARG A 94 -17.63 33.63 10.80
N CYS A 95 -18.29 33.18 9.73
CA CYS A 95 -17.64 32.63 8.55
C CYS A 95 -17.17 33.81 7.68
#